data_AF-A0AAE2HYS3-F1
#
_entry.id   AF-A0AAE2HYS3-F1
#
_cell.length_a   1.000
_cell.length_b   1.000
_cell.length_c   1.000
_cell.angle_alpha   90.00
_cell.angle_beta   90.00
_cell.angle_gamma   90.00
#
_symmetry.space_group_name_H-M   'P 1'
#
loop_
_entity.id
_entity.type
_entity.pdbx_description
1 polymer ?
#
loop_
_entity_poly.entity_id
_entity_poly.type
_entity_poly.pdbx_seq_one_letter_code
_entity_poly.pdbx_strand_id
1 'polypeptide(L)'
;MNPEPEVTEHTIRAVAAAISRAEIHDDRMTSDANRIRVWADTCAKHGIDDTQLACQAVDAHYEQRDPDTLRVGTFIANYRRIRALAGEIDKGEQIAAAEIAPPDPQLAGLPIGSADGKPIWTAYEHAHNAIAHPCTTCGAAPEESCTNPVNGKARKIPCIARVITGRKAQDNA
;
A
#
# COMPACT_ATOMS: atom_id res chain seq x y z
N MET A 1 -26.68 1.39 14.16
CA MET A 1 -25.97 1.97 15.31
C MET A 1 -24.63 1.28 15.35
N ASN A 2 -23.54 1.97 14.99
CA ASN A 2 -22.21 1.36 15.11
C ASN A 2 -21.91 1.20 16.60
N PRO A 3 -21.36 0.05 17.04
CA PRO A 3 -20.98 -0.11 18.44
C PRO A 3 -19.98 1.00 18.81
N GLU A 4 -20.16 1.58 20.00
CA GLU A 4 -19.17 2.51 20.53
C GLU A 4 -17.81 1.81 20.61
N PRO A 5 -16.71 2.50 20.26
CA PRO A 5 -15.39 1.90 20.32
C PRO A 5 -15.07 1.52 21.78
N GLU A 6 -14.97 0.21 22.02
CA GLU A 6 -14.65 -0.35 23.33
C GLU A 6 -13.17 -0.09 23.67
N VAL A 7 -12.92 0.27 24.93
CA VAL A 7 -11.56 0.44 25.42
C VAL A 7 -10.91 -0.92 25.61
N THR A 8 -9.93 -1.22 24.77
CA THR A 8 -9.20 -2.50 24.82
C THR A 8 -8.05 -2.47 25.81
N GLU A 9 -7.61 -3.65 26.25
CA GLU A 9 -6.39 -3.77 27.07
C GLU A 9 -5.16 -3.19 26.37
N HIS A 10 -5.06 -3.35 25.05
CA HIS A 10 -3.98 -2.77 24.24
C HIS A 10 -4.00 -1.23 24.28
N THR A 11 -5.18 -0.62 24.16
CA THR A 11 -5.33 0.83 24.31
C THR A 11 -4.89 1.32 25.68
N ILE A 12 -5.29 0.62 26.75
CA ILE A 12 -4.88 0.97 28.12
C ILE A 12 -3.36 0.87 28.26
N ARG A 13 -2.73 -0.20 27.75
CA ARG A 13 -1.27 -0.37 27.80
C ARG A 13 -0.53 0.72 27.03
N ALA A 14 -0.98 1.05 25.82
CA ALA A 14 -0.37 2.10 25.01
C ALA A 14 -0.47 3.49 25.68
N VAL A 15 -1.64 3.81 26.23
CA VAL A 15 -1.86 5.07 26.96
C VAL A 15 -1.05 5.12 28.26
N ALA A 16 -1.01 4.03 29.02
CA ALA A 16 -0.20 3.96 30.24
C ALA A 16 1.28 4.22 29.92
N ALA A 17 1.82 3.58 28.89
CA ALA A 17 3.19 3.80 28.46
C ALA A 17 3.44 5.25 28.02
N ALA A 18 2.52 5.84 27.25
CA ALA A 18 2.63 7.25 26.84
C ALA A 18 2.63 8.21 28.03
N ILE A 19 1.72 8.03 29.00
CA ILE A 19 1.66 8.92 30.17
C ILE A 19 2.89 8.74 31.06
N SER A 20 3.33 7.51 31.30
CA SER A 20 4.58 7.25 32.04
C SER A 20 5.80 7.84 31.32
N ARG A 21 5.83 7.80 29.97
CA ARG A 21 6.87 8.45 29.18
C ARG A 21 6.81 9.97 29.29
N ALA A 22 5.61 10.56 29.29
CA ALA A 22 5.43 12.00 29.42
C ALA A 22 5.84 12.52 30.81
N GLU A 23 5.58 11.74 31.86
CA GLU A 23 6.04 12.02 33.24
C GLU A 23 7.56 12.07 33.37
N ILE A 24 8.31 11.30 32.56
CA ILE A 24 9.78 11.38 32.52
C ILE A 24 10.25 12.73 31.92
N HIS A 25 9.49 13.31 30.99
CA HIS A 25 9.84 14.58 30.33
C HIS A 25 9.31 15.81 31.08
N ASP A 26 8.19 15.69 31.79
CA ASP A 26 7.49 16.79 32.44
C ASP A 26 6.92 16.35 33.79
N ASP A 27 7.51 16.84 34.88
CA ASP A 27 7.10 16.57 36.27
C ASP A 27 5.64 16.98 36.57
N ARG A 28 5.00 17.79 35.71
CA ARG A 28 3.57 18.16 35.83
C ARG A 28 2.64 17.03 35.38
N MET A 29 3.15 16.05 34.64
CA MET A 29 2.42 14.86 34.22
C MET A 29 2.51 13.78 35.29
N THR A 30 1.41 13.05 35.53
CA THR A 30 1.34 11.95 36.50
C THR A 30 0.68 10.73 35.87
N SER A 31 1.29 9.56 36.02
CA SER A 31 0.78 8.28 35.52
C SER A 31 -0.20 7.58 36.46
N ASP A 32 -1.19 8.31 36.97
CA ASP A 32 -2.22 7.75 37.83
C ASP A 32 -3.30 6.96 37.06
N ALA A 33 -3.88 5.96 37.72
CA ALA A 33 -4.84 5.04 37.10
C ALA A 33 -6.10 5.74 36.55
N ASN A 34 -6.55 6.84 37.17
CA ASN A 34 -7.73 7.57 36.71
C ASN A 34 -7.42 8.34 35.42
N ARG A 35 -6.28 9.03 35.37
CA ARG A 35 -5.83 9.74 34.16
C ARG A 35 -5.62 8.78 33.00
N ILE A 36 -5.00 7.63 33.24
CA ILE A 36 -4.81 6.57 32.24
C ILE A 36 -6.15 6.12 31.66
N ARG A 37 -7.15 5.84 32.50
CA ARG A 37 -8.49 5.43 32.05
C ARG A 37 -9.18 6.50 31.21
N VAL A 38 -9.18 7.75 31.68
CA VAL A 38 -9.80 8.88 30.94
C VAL A 38 -9.15 9.10 29.58
N TRP A 39 -7.82 9.00 29.51
CA TRP A 39 -7.11 9.08 28.24
C TRP A 39 -7.40 7.87 27.36
N ALA A 40 -7.47 6.66 27.91
CA ALA A 40 -7.80 5.44 27.17
C ALA A 40 -9.21 5.50 26.55
N ASP A 41 -10.21 5.99 27.28
CA ASP A 41 -11.57 6.22 26.76
C ASP A 41 -11.56 7.16 25.54
N THR A 42 -10.76 8.22 25.61
CA THR A 42 -10.62 9.19 24.52
C THR A 42 -9.86 8.58 23.33
N CYS A 43 -8.80 7.84 23.63
CA CYS A 43 -7.88 7.25 22.64
C CYS A 43 -8.49 6.04 21.90
N ALA A 44 -9.40 5.29 22.53
CA ALA A 44 -10.08 4.15 21.91
C ALA A 44 -10.83 4.56 20.62
N LYS A 45 -11.43 5.75 20.61
CA LYS A 45 -12.11 6.33 19.43
C LYS A 45 -11.18 6.56 18.23
N HIS A 46 -9.88 6.57 18.46
CA HIS A 46 -8.86 6.84 17.46
C HIS A 46 -7.99 5.62 17.12
N GLY A 47 -8.31 4.44 17.68
CA GLY A 47 -7.56 3.20 17.41
C GLY A 47 -6.10 3.31 17.83
N ILE A 48 -5.85 3.87 19.02
CA ILE A 48 -4.53 3.92 19.64
C ILE A 48 -4.36 2.64 20.46
N ASP A 49 -3.40 1.81 20.06
CA ASP A 49 -3.19 0.45 20.56
C ASP A 49 -1.70 0.02 20.53
N ASP A 50 -0.87 0.71 19.74
CA ASP A 50 0.57 0.46 19.66
C ASP A 50 1.33 1.24 20.73
N THR A 51 1.99 0.50 21.62
CA THR A 51 2.77 1.06 22.73
C THR A 51 4.01 1.81 22.26
N GLN A 52 4.69 1.32 21.22
CA GLN A 52 5.92 1.94 20.72
C GLN A 52 5.60 3.26 20.03
N LEU A 53 4.60 3.28 19.15
CA LEU A 53 4.16 4.51 18.48
C LEU A 53 3.62 5.53 19.50
N ALA A 54 2.96 5.06 20.58
CA ALA A 54 2.51 5.91 21.66
C ALA A 54 3.67 6.63 22.37
N CYS A 55 4.75 5.92 22.71
CA CYS A 55 5.95 6.55 23.27
C CYS A 55 6.61 7.52 22.29
N GLN A 56 6.72 7.17 21.00
CA GLN A 56 7.29 8.06 19.98
C GLN A 56 6.47 9.35 19.80
N ALA A 57 5.14 9.28 19.93
CA ALA A 57 4.27 10.45 19.85
C ALA A 57 4.50 11.43 21.01
N VAL A 58 4.85 10.90 22.18
CA VAL A 58 5.25 11.70 23.34
C VAL A 58 6.62 12.33 23.11
N ASP A 59 7.60 11.54 22.67
CA ASP A 59 8.95 12.04 22.39
C ASP A 59 8.90 13.18 21.33
N ALA A 60 8.12 13.01 20.27
CA ALA A 60 7.94 14.03 19.23
C ALA A 60 7.26 15.33 19.71
N HIS A 61 6.52 15.29 20.84
CA HIS A 61 6.00 16.50 21.48
C HIS A 61 7.10 17.23 22.22
N TYR A 62 7.85 16.50 23.07
CA TYR A 62 8.87 17.09 23.94
C TYR A 62 10.19 17.44 23.24
N GLU A 63 10.42 16.94 22.02
CA GLU A 63 11.51 17.38 21.15
C GLU A 63 11.32 18.79 20.57
N GLN A 64 10.13 19.38 20.70
CA GLN A 64 9.87 20.74 20.22
C GLN A 64 10.60 21.79 21.06
N ARG A 65 10.84 22.98 20.47
CA ARG A 65 11.46 24.09 21.19
C ARG A 65 10.45 24.69 22.17
N ASP A 66 10.69 24.48 23.46
CA ASP A 66 9.85 24.92 24.58
C ASP A 66 8.45 24.25 24.59
N PRO A 67 8.38 22.93 24.84
CA PRO A 67 7.13 22.19 24.81
C PRO A 67 6.25 22.54 26.02
N ASP A 68 4.95 22.73 25.80
CA ASP A 68 3.98 22.82 26.89
C ASP A 68 3.66 21.42 27.47
N THR A 69 2.86 21.35 28.53
CA THR A 69 2.41 20.05 29.07
C THR A 69 1.58 19.31 28.03
N LEU A 70 1.95 18.07 27.76
CA LEU A 70 1.27 17.23 26.77
C LEU A 70 -0.22 17.05 27.11
N ARG A 71 -1.07 17.43 26.16
CA ARG A 71 -2.53 17.23 26.24
C ARG A 71 -2.94 16.01 25.40
N VAL A 72 -4.01 15.33 25.79
CA VAL A 72 -4.53 14.15 25.08
C VAL A 72 -4.80 14.40 23.59
N GLY A 73 -5.31 15.59 23.24
CA GLY A 73 -5.55 15.96 21.84
C GLY A 73 -4.27 16.09 21.03
N THR A 74 -3.23 16.71 21.60
CA THR A 74 -1.90 16.82 20.98
C THR A 74 -1.24 15.45 20.83
N PHE A 75 -1.34 14.60 21.86
CA PHE A 75 -0.88 13.21 21.81
C PHE A 75 -1.54 12.44 20.66
N ILE A 76 -2.87 12.49 20.54
CA ILE A 76 -3.61 11.83 19.45
C ILE A 76 -3.15 12.34 18.09
N ALA A 77 -2.96 13.65 17.93
CA ALA A 77 -2.49 14.24 16.68
C ALA A 77 -1.09 13.74 16.30
N ASN A 78 -0.16 13.73 17.26
CA ASN A 78 1.20 13.22 17.05
C ASN A 78 1.22 11.73 16.72
N TYR A 79 0.45 10.91 17.45
CA TYR A 79 0.36 9.47 17.20
C TYR A 79 -0.13 9.18 15.77
N ARG A 80 -1.20 9.84 15.34
CA ARG A 80 -1.75 9.65 13.98
C ARG A 80 -0.77 10.08 12.91
N ARG A 81 -0.04 11.18 13.14
CA ARG A 81 1.01 11.64 12.23
C ARG A 81 2.12 10.61 12.10
N ILE A 82 2.64 10.08 13.21
CA ILE A 82 3.72 9.08 13.20
C ILE A 82 3.25 7.78 12.56
N ARG A 83 2.03 7.31 12.89
CA ARG A 83 1.42 6.13 12.27
C ARG A 83 1.27 6.29 10.76
N ALA A 84 0.87 7.47 10.28
CA ALA A 84 0.78 7.75 8.85
C ALA A 84 2.15 7.67 8.17
N LEU A 85 3.19 8.28 8.77
CA LEU A 85 4.56 8.23 8.26
C LEU A 85 5.11 6.79 8.23
N ALA A 86 4.87 6.00 9.27
CA ALA A 86 5.25 4.59 9.29
C ALA A 86 4.58 3.82 8.14
N GLY A 87 3.27 4.03 7.92
CA GLY A 87 2.56 3.41 6.79
C GLY A 87 3.07 3.85 5.42
N GLU A 88 3.56 5.08 5.27
CA GLU A 88 4.21 5.56 4.04
C GLU A 88 5.56 4.89 3.80
N ILE A 89 6.38 4.72 4.86
CA ILE A 89 7.67 4.04 4.80
C ILE A 89 7.47 2.57 4.43
N ASP A 90 6.60 1.85 5.14
CA ASP A 90 6.30 0.44 4.88
C ASP A 90 5.83 0.22 3.43
N LYS A 91 4.99 1.13 2.92
CA LYS A 91 4.54 1.07 1.53
C LYS A 91 5.68 1.34 0.56
N GLY A 92 6.57 2.28 0.87
CA GLY A 92 7.77 2.56 0.08
C GLY A 92 8.69 1.34 0.02
N GLU A 93 8.92 0.68 1.15
CA GLU A 93 9.71 -0.55 1.25
C GLU A 93 9.07 -1.70 0.47
N GLN A 94 7.75 -1.87 0.55
CA GLN A 94 7.03 -2.87 -0.25
C GLN A 94 7.17 -2.63 -1.76
N ILE A 95 7.14 -1.35 -2.20
CA ILE A 95 7.35 -1.00 -3.61
C ILE A 95 8.81 -1.24 -4.01
N ALA A 96 9.78 -0.91 -3.16
CA ALA A 96 11.20 -1.13 -3.42
C ALA A 96 11.58 -2.62 -3.44
N ALA A 97 10.93 -3.42 -2.60
CA ALA A 97 11.11 -4.87 -2.53
C ALA A 97 10.32 -5.63 -3.61
N ALA A 98 9.37 -4.98 -4.28
CA ALA A 98 8.64 -5.60 -5.38
C ALA A 98 9.63 -5.90 -6.52
N GLU A 99 9.75 -7.19 -6.87
CA GLU A 99 10.58 -7.61 -8.00
C GLU A 99 10.08 -6.93 -9.28
N ILE A 100 10.91 -6.04 -9.84
CA ILE A 100 10.65 -5.46 -11.15
C ILE A 100 10.79 -6.60 -12.16
N ALA A 101 9.69 -6.95 -12.82
CA ALA A 101 9.69 -7.97 -13.86
C ALA A 101 10.74 -7.61 -14.93
N PRO A 102 11.49 -8.59 -15.46
CA PRO A 102 12.47 -8.32 -16.51
C PRO A 102 11.77 -7.66 -17.71
N PRO A 103 12.42 -6.70 -18.40
CA PRO A 103 11.85 -6.03 -19.55
C PRO A 103 11.44 -7.05 -20.60
N ASP A 104 10.20 -6.93 -21.08
CA ASP A 104 9.60 -7.91 -21.99
C ASP A 104 9.80 -7.48 -23.45
N PRO A 105 10.60 -8.21 -24.25
CA PRO A 105 10.85 -7.85 -25.64
C PRO A 105 9.58 -7.80 -26.50
N GLN A 106 8.54 -8.56 -26.14
CA GLN A 106 7.26 -8.58 -26.86
C GLN A 106 6.39 -7.34 -26.57
N LEU A 107 6.72 -6.59 -25.51
CA LEU A 107 6.04 -5.38 -25.07
C LEU A 107 6.97 -4.16 -25.16
N ALA A 108 7.85 -4.13 -26.17
CA ALA A 108 8.81 -3.06 -26.41
C ALA A 108 9.75 -2.77 -25.23
N GLY A 109 10.08 -3.81 -24.44
CA GLY A 109 10.96 -3.70 -23.28
C GLY A 109 10.30 -3.11 -22.05
N LEU A 110 8.97 -2.93 -22.04
CA LEU A 110 8.27 -2.48 -20.85
C LEU A 110 8.29 -3.58 -19.77
N PRO A 111 8.63 -3.28 -18.51
CA PRO A 111 8.60 -4.23 -17.40
C PRO A 111 7.17 -4.41 -16.90
N ILE A 112 6.27 -4.88 -17.77
CA ILE A 112 4.87 -5.13 -17.41
C ILE A 112 4.82 -6.44 -16.63
N GLY A 113 4.92 -6.34 -15.31
CA GLY A 113 4.66 -7.45 -14.39
C GLY A 113 3.27 -8.02 -14.65
N SER A 114 3.14 -9.35 -14.60
CA SER A 114 1.86 -10.07 -14.78
C SER A 114 1.23 -10.00 -16.19
N ALA A 115 2.02 -9.79 -17.25
CA ALA A 115 1.58 -9.95 -18.64
C ALA A 115 1.18 -11.40 -18.98
N ASP A 116 1.71 -12.38 -18.23
CA ASP A 116 1.33 -13.78 -18.34
C ASP A 116 0.05 -14.07 -17.55
N GLY A 117 -0.79 -14.97 -18.06
CA GLY A 117 -2.00 -15.43 -17.40
C GLY A 117 -3.15 -15.68 -18.37
N LYS A 118 -4.36 -15.80 -17.81
CA LYS A 118 -5.57 -16.01 -18.60
C LYS A 118 -5.76 -14.87 -19.61
N PRO A 119 -5.90 -15.16 -20.91
CA PRO A 119 -6.11 -14.16 -21.95
C PRO A 119 -7.31 -13.27 -21.63
N ILE A 120 -7.13 -11.96 -21.81
CA ILE A 120 -8.21 -10.98 -21.76
C ILE A 120 -8.63 -10.76 -23.21
N TRP A 121 -9.60 -11.53 -23.70
CA TRP A 121 -9.95 -11.57 -25.13
C TRP A 121 -10.34 -10.20 -25.69
N THR A 122 -11.02 -9.37 -24.89
CA THR A 122 -11.34 -7.99 -25.26
C THR A 122 -10.09 -7.16 -25.58
N ALA A 123 -8.95 -7.41 -24.93
CA ALA A 123 -7.70 -6.73 -25.25
C ALA A 123 -7.15 -7.15 -26.63
N TYR A 124 -7.41 -8.39 -27.07
CA TYR A 124 -7.02 -8.86 -28.41
C TYR A 124 -7.97 -8.33 -29.50
N GLU A 125 -9.27 -8.26 -29.20
CA GLU A 125 -10.30 -7.74 -30.11
C GLU A 125 -10.12 -6.22 -30.32
N HIS A 126 -9.96 -5.45 -29.25
CA HIS A 126 -9.83 -4.00 -29.33
C HIS A 126 -8.48 -3.52 -29.88
N ALA A 127 -7.43 -4.34 -29.81
CA ALA A 127 -6.13 -4.01 -30.37
C ALA A 127 -6.07 -4.30 -31.88
N HIS A 128 -6.92 -3.60 -32.65
CA HIS A 128 -7.04 -3.74 -34.11
C HIS A 128 -7.42 -5.16 -34.57
N ASN A 129 -8.33 -5.81 -33.84
CA ASN A 129 -8.75 -7.19 -34.09
C ASN A 129 -7.56 -8.16 -34.19
N ALA A 130 -6.53 -7.95 -33.36
CA ALA A 130 -5.29 -8.74 -33.37
C ALA A 130 -5.55 -10.25 -33.30
N ILE A 131 -6.62 -10.67 -32.62
CA ILE A 131 -7.00 -12.07 -32.48
C ILE A 131 -7.17 -12.79 -33.82
N ALA A 132 -7.67 -12.12 -34.85
CA ALA A 132 -7.91 -12.69 -36.17
C ALA A 132 -6.63 -12.93 -37.01
N HIS A 133 -5.48 -12.47 -36.52
CA HIS A 133 -4.22 -12.51 -37.27
C HIS A 133 -3.17 -13.40 -36.61
N PRO A 134 -2.33 -14.11 -37.36
CA PRO A 134 -1.23 -14.87 -36.79
C PRO A 134 -0.18 -13.95 -36.14
N CYS A 135 0.43 -14.39 -35.04
CA CYS A 135 1.51 -13.65 -34.38
C CYS A 135 2.87 -14.07 -34.93
N THR A 136 3.59 -13.13 -35.54
CA THR A 136 4.94 -13.38 -36.08
C THR A 136 6.02 -13.54 -35.02
N THR A 137 5.77 -13.12 -33.77
CA THR A 137 6.75 -13.21 -32.68
C THR A 137 6.64 -14.49 -31.86
N CYS A 138 5.44 -14.90 -31.47
CA CYS A 138 5.25 -16.12 -30.67
C CYS A 138 4.71 -17.31 -31.47
N GLY A 139 4.36 -17.11 -32.75
CA GLY A 139 3.83 -18.17 -33.62
C GLY A 139 2.36 -18.53 -33.37
N ALA A 140 1.67 -17.86 -32.43
CA ALA A 140 0.26 -18.12 -32.14
C ALA A 140 -0.62 -17.97 -33.40
N ALA A 141 -1.50 -18.93 -33.62
CA ALA A 141 -2.44 -18.92 -34.74
C ALA A 141 -3.58 -17.90 -34.51
N PRO A 142 -4.38 -17.58 -35.55
CA PRO A 142 -5.64 -16.86 -35.36
C PRO A 142 -6.50 -17.53 -34.29
N GLU A 143 -7.24 -16.74 -33.50
CA GLU A 143 -8.07 -17.21 -32.37
C GLU A 143 -7.32 -17.83 -31.18
N GLU A 144 -5.98 -17.94 -31.25
CA GLU A 144 -5.17 -18.36 -30.11
C GLU A 144 -4.62 -17.15 -29.34
N SER A 145 -4.41 -17.29 -28.04
CA SER A 145 -3.68 -16.28 -27.27
C SER A 145 -2.21 -16.26 -27.64
N CYS A 146 -1.59 -15.07 -27.59
CA CYS A 146 -0.14 -14.99 -27.63
C CYS A 146 0.49 -15.73 -26.45
N THR A 147 1.69 -16.26 -26.65
CA THR A 147 2.47 -16.93 -25.61
C THR A 147 3.79 -16.20 -25.36
N ASN A 148 4.27 -16.32 -24.12
CA ASN A 148 5.58 -15.86 -23.72
C ASN A 148 6.64 -16.87 -24.22
N PRO A 149 7.57 -16.49 -25.10
CA PRO A 149 8.58 -17.40 -25.65
C PRO A 149 9.61 -17.83 -24.60
N VAL A 150 9.75 -17.08 -23.50
CA VAL A 150 10.72 -17.39 -22.43
C VAL A 150 10.21 -18.51 -21.52
N ASN A 151 8.91 -18.51 -21.19
CA ASN A 151 8.35 -19.45 -20.20
C ASN A 151 7.16 -20.27 -20.71
N GLY A 152 6.74 -20.08 -21.97
CA GLY A 152 5.65 -20.80 -22.62
C GLY A 152 4.23 -20.43 -22.15
N LYS A 153 4.07 -19.52 -21.19
CA LYS A 153 2.76 -19.18 -20.62
C LYS A 153 1.94 -18.32 -21.58
N ALA A 154 0.62 -18.48 -21.53
CA ALA A 154 -0.31 -17.62 -22.25
C ALA A 154 -0.21 -16.16 -21.76
N ARG A 155 -0.45 -15.20 -22.67
CA ARG A 155 -0.42 -13.77 -22.40
C ARG A 155 -1.84 -13.21 -22.25
N LYS A 156 -2.00 -12.32 -21.28
CA LYS A 156 -3.25 -11.58 -21.05
C LYS A 156 -3.59 -10.64 -22.21
N ILE A 157 -2.58 -10.10 -22.89
CA ILE A 157 -2.68 -9.12 -23.98
C ILE A 157 -1.89 -9.60 -25.23
N PRO A 158 -2.27 -9.16 -26.45
CA PRO A 158 -1.52 -9.53 -27.66
C PRO A 158 -0.11 -8.93 -27.66
N CYS A 159 0.84 -9.65 -28.27
CA CYS A 159 2.16 -9.09 -28.55
C CYS A 159 2.04 -7.90 -29.52
N ILE A 160 2.92 -6.91 -29.36
CA ILE A 160 2.95 -5.71 -30.23
C ILE A 160 2.99 -6.09 -31.71
N ALA A 161 3.78 -7.11 -32.08
CA ALA A 161 3.86 -7.57 -33.47
C ALA A 161 2.50 -8.01 -34.03
N ARG A 162 1.66 -8.68 -33.22
CA ARG A 162 0.32 -9.10 -33.64
C ARG A 162 -0.62 -7.90 -33.79
N VAL A 163 -0.51 -6.93 -32.89
CA VAL A 163 -1.26 -5.66 -32.97
C VAL A 163 -0.88 -4.88 -34.23
N ILE A 164 0.41 -4.82 -34.58
CA ILE A 164 0.89 -4.20 -35.82
C ILE A 164 0.33 -4.92 -37.04
N THR A 165 0.27 -6.25 -37.04
CA THR A 165 -0.35 -7.02 -38.14
C THR A 165 -1.82 -6.66 -38.30
N GLY A 166 -2.60 -6.63 -37.20
CA GLY A 166 -4.01 -6.24 -37.24
C GLY A 166 -4.23 -4.82 -37.74
N ARG A 167 -3.43 -3.86 -37.24
CA ARG A 167 -3.48 -2.48 -37.71
C ARG A 167 -3.20 -2.35 -39.21
N LYS A 168 -2.15 -3.02 -39.71
CA LYS A 168 -1.84 -3.03 -41.16
C LYS A 168 -2.95 -3.65 -41.99
N ALA A 169 -3.64 -4.67 -41.48
CA ALA A 169 -4.77 -5.28 -42.18
C ALA A 169 -5.96 -4.33 -42.28
N GLN A 170 -6.24 -3.58 -41.21
CA GLN A 170 -7.29 -2.56 -41.20
C GLN A 170 -6.97 -1.37 -42.11
N ASP A 171 -5.72 -0.92 -42.15
CA ASP A 171 -5.29 0.20 -43.02
C ASP A 171 -5.39 -0.13 -44.53
N ASN A 172 -5.47 -1.42 -44.89
CA ASN A 172 -5.56 -1.90 -46.28
C ASN A 172 -6.96 -2.41 -46.67
N ALA A 173 -7.94 -2.32 -45.78
CA ALA A 173 -9.32 -2.77 -45.97
C ALA A 173 -10.25 -1.59 -46.31
#